data_AF-A0A962WM38-F1
#
_entry.id   AF-A0A962WM38-F1
#
_cell.length_a   1.000
_cell.length_b   1.000
_cell.length_c   1.000
_cell.angle_alpha   90.00
_cell.angle_beta   90.00
_cell.angle_gamma   90.00
#
_symmetry.space_group_name_H-M   'P 1'
#
loop_
_entity.id
_entity.type
_entity.pdbx_description
1 polymer ?
#
loop_
_entity_poly.entity_id
_entity_poly.type
_entity_poly.pdbx_seq_one_letter_code
_entity_poly.pdbx_strand_id
1 'polypeptide(L)'
;NDWSARDIQSFEYQPLGPFLAKSFATSISPFIVTLEALAPFRGAWHRAEADPQPLAYLDSGRERAMGAYDIELQVLLQTRAMAEGGKSAEPISRSNFRHAYWSIAQMLAHHSVNGCMLRAGDLLGTGTQSGPEQHQGGALIELTRGGQTPIALGNGERRAFLHDGDRVTLRGWCERPGFRRIGFGEVSACIEPAVDAD
;
A
#
# COMPACT_ATOMS: atom_id res chain seq x y z
N ASN A 1 -1.88 -4.73 3.93
CA ASN A 1 -0.42 -4.91 4.04
C ASN A 1 -0.07 -6.24 3.41
N ASP A 2 0.59 -6.21 2.27
CA ASP A 2 1.13 -7.37 1.55
C ASP A 2 2.56 -7.62 2.04
N TRP A 3 2.70 -8.44 3.09
CA TRP A 3 3.98 -8.66 3.75
C TRP A 3 4.95 -9.39 2.80
N SER A 4 6.24 -9.03 2.86
CA SER A 4 7.18 -9.46 1.82
C SER A 4 8.56 -9.81 2.37
N ALA A 5 9.01 -11.04 2.13
CA ALA A 5 10.40 -11.48 2.37
C ALA A 5 11.23 -11.27 1.09
N ARG A 6 11.97 -10.16 1.02
CA ARG A 6 12.56 -9.66 -0.25
C ARG A 6 13.75 -10.47 -0.76
N ASP A 7 14.49 -11.07 0.15
CA ASP A 7 15.55 -12.05 -0.12
C ASP A 7 14.98 -13.32 -0.77
N ILE A 8 13.97 -13.94 -0.16
CA ILE A 8 13.25 -15.09 -0.73
C ILE A 8 12.67 -14.71 -2.09
N GLN A 9 12.02 -13.55 -2.19
CA GLN A 9 11.41 -13.07 -3.43
C GLN A 9 12.43 -12.98 -4.56
N SER A 10 13.61 -12.39 -4.29
CA SER A 10 14.65 -12.18 -5.30
C SER A 10 15.20 -13.50 -5.84
N PHE A 11 15.21 -14.55 -5.03
CA PHE A 11 15.63 -15.89 -5.44
C PHE A 11 14.55 -16.62 -6.24
N GLU A 12 13.27 -16.55 -5.82
CA GLU A 12 12.21 -17.40 -6.39
C GLU A 12 11.47 -16.82 -7.59
N TYR A 13 11.42 -15.48 -7.75
CA TYR A 13 10.40 -14.86 -8.60
C TYR A 13 10.60 -15.08 -10.11
N GLN A 14 11.78 -15.50 -10.54
CA GLN A 14 12.05 -15.75 -11.96
C GLN A 14 11.84 -17.23 -12.28
N PRO A 15 11.02 -17.58 -13.31
CA PRO A 15 10.27 -16.70 -14.23
C PRO A 15 8.79 -16.51 -13.85
N LEU A 16 8.31 -17.13 -12.77
CA LEU A 16 6.88 -17.33 -12.52
C LEU A 16 6.21 -16.27 -11.63
N GLY A 17 6.98 -15.31 -11.14
CA GLY A 17 6.53 -14.28 -10.22
C GLY A 17 6.66 -14.67 -8.74
N PRO A 18 6.36 -13.73 -7.82
CA PRO A 18 6.48 -13.94 -6.38
C PRO A 18 5.54 -15.03 -5.87
N PHE A 19 5.99 -15.83 -4.91
CA PHE A 19 5.21 -16.92 -4.32
C PHE A 19 5.36 -16.98 -2.80
N LEU A 20 6.32 -17.75 -2.27
CA LEU A 20 6.47 -17.97 -0.82
C LEU A 20 6.86 -16.69 -0.10
N ALA A 21 7.56 -15.79 -0.78
CA ALA A 21 7.90 -14.49 -0.28
C ALA A 21 6.68 -13.58 0.02
N LYS A 22 5.48 -13.97 -0.40
CA LYS A 22 4.22 -13.21 -0.27
C LYS A 22 3.12 -14.00 0.43
N SER A 23 3.04 -15.30 0.17
CA SER A 23 1.94 -16.14 0.65
C SER A 23 1.97 -16.42 2.16
N PHE A 24 3.01 -15.99 2.89
CA PHE A 24 3.10 -16.20 4.33
C PHE A 24 2.14 -15.33 5.14
N ALA A 25 1.84 -14.11 4.68
CA ALA A 25 0.88 -13.23 5.35
C ALA A 25 0.40 -12.08 4.45
N THR A 26 -0.91 -11.80 4.51
CA THR A 26 -1.49 -10.54 4.04
C THR A 26 -2.53 -10.08 5.05
N SER A 27 -2.45 -8.81 5.48
CA SER A 27 -3.37 -8.23 6.46
C SER A 27 -4.25 -7.16 5.82
N ILE A 28 -5.55 -7.16 6.11
CA ILE A 28 -6.51 -6.15 5.65
C ILE A 28 -7.16 -5.45 6.85
N SER A 29 -7.58 -4.20 6.67
CA SER A 29 -8.39 -3.52 7.70
C SER A 29 -9.78 -4.15 7.78
N PRO A 30 -10.44 -4.10 8.95
CA PRO A 30 -11.71 -4.81 9.17
C PRO A 30 -12.92 -4.10 8.54
N PHE A 31 -12.82 -2.82 8.20
CA PHE A 31 -13.93 -2.03 7.68
C PHE A 31 -13.83 -1.83 6.17
N ILE A 32 -14.84 -2.32 5.45
CA ILE A 32 -14.99 -2.07 4.01
C ILE A 32 -15.69 -0.71 3.83
N VAL A 33 -14.94 0.29 3.36
CA VAL A 33 -15.50 1.59 2.97
C VAL A 33 -16.07 1.47 1.56
N THR A 34 -17.36 1.71 1.41
CA THR A 34 -18.08 1.59 0.13
C THR A 34 -17.65 2.65 -0.88
N LEU A 35 -17.74 2.34 -2.18
CA LEU A 35 -17.41 3.30 -3.25
C LEU A 35 -18.34 4.53 -3.27
N GLU A 36 -19.58 4.38 -2.81
CA GLU A 36 -20.56 5.45 -2.63
C GLU A 36 -20.09 6.47 -1.59
N ALA A 37 -19.59 5.98 -0.46
CA ALA A 37 -18.98 6.83 0.58
C ALA A 37 -17.75 7.58 0.04
N LEU A 38 -16.99 6.97 -0.86
CA LEU A 38 -15.82 7.59 -1.49
C LEU A 38 -16.15 8.54 -2.65
N ALA A 39 -17.41 8.60 -3.10
CA ALA A 39 -17.81 9.41 -4.25
C ALA A 39 -17.41 10.89 -4.15
N PRO A 40 -17.53 11.56 -2.99
CA PRO A 40 -17.10 12.95 -2.83
C PRO A 40 -15.59 13.16 -2.93
N PHE A 41 -14.79 12.10 -2.81
CA PHE A 41 -13.33 12.15 -2.80
C PHE A 41 -12.72 11.66 -4.11
N ARG A 42 -13.55 11.44 -5.14
CA ARG A 42 -13.06 11.23 -6.49
C ARG A 42 -12.38 12.47 -7.05
N GLY A 43 -11.47 12.25 -7.98
CA GLY A 43 -10.76 13.26 -8.73
C GLY A 43 -10.47 12.80 -10.15
N ALA A 44 -9.97 13.73 -10.96
CA ALA A 44 -9.55 13.42 -12.31
C ALA A 44 -8.34 12.48 -12.30
N TRP A 45 -8.40 11.45 -13.15
CA TRP A 45 -7.28 10.56 -13.39
C TRP A 45 -6.54 11.04 -14.63
N HIS A 46 -5.22 11.12 -14.53
CA HIS A 46 -4.35 11.62 -15.58
C HIS A 46 -3.19 10.67 -15.81
N ARG A 47 -2.84 10.47 -17.08
CA ARG A 47 -1.57 9.90 -17.51
C ARG A 47 -0.75 11.00 -18.16
N ALA A 48 0.55 11.05 -17.86
CA ALA A 48 1.45 12.02 -18.47
C ALA A 48 1.37 11.90 -20.00
N GLU A 49 1.41 13.03 -20.72
CA GLU A 49 1.34 13.03 -22.18
C GLU A 49 2.54 12.33 -22.82
N ALA A 50 3.69 12.35 -22.14
CA ALA A 50 4.90 11.65 -22.56
C ALA A 50 4.82 10.12 -22.39
N ASP A 51 3.83 9.60 -21.65
CA ASP A 51 3.64 8.17 -21.44
C ASP A 51 2.73 7.56 -22.53
N PRO A 52 2.90 6.26 -22.85
CA PRO A 52 1.95 5.53 -23.66
C PRO A 52 0.52 5.63 -23.09
N GLN A 53 -0.39 6.16 -23.90
CA GLN A 53 -1.78 6.29 -23.51
C GLN A 53 -2.47 4.91 -23.46
N PRO A 54 -3.45 4.72 -22.57
CA PRO A 54 -4.16 3.44 -22.47
C PRO A 54 -4.89 3.10 -23.77
N LEU A 55 -5.03 1.80 -24.05
CA LEU A 55 -5.91 1.33 -25.11
C LEU A 55 -7.37 1.68 -24.81
N ALA A 56 -8.21 1.73 -25.84
CA ALA A 56 -9.60 2.19 -25.74
C ALA A 56 -10.43 1.47 -24.66
N TYR A 57 -10.19 0.18 -24.39
CA TYR A 57 -10.94 -0.55 -23.35
C TYR A 57 -10.55 -0.17 -21.92
N LEU A 58 -9.46 0.59 -21.74
CA LEU A 58 -8.96 1.10 -20.46
C LEU A 58 -9.16 2.62 -20.31
N ASP A 59 -9.88 3.25 -21.24
CA ASP A 59 -10.05 4.71 -21.24
C ASP A 59 -11.51 5.10 -21.50
N SER A 60 -11.95 6.16 -20.83
CA SER A 60 -13.26 6.77 -21.05
C SER A 60 -13.29 8.19 -20.48
N GLY A 61 -14.23 9.01 -20.94
CA GLY A 61 -14.43 10.35 -20.37
C GLY A 61 -14.74 10.31 -18.86
N ARG A 62 -15.49 9.30 -18.41
CA ARG A 62 -15.77 9.09 -16.97
C ARG A 62 -14.51 8.76 -16.19
N GLU A 63 -13.65 7.91 -16.75
CA GLU A 63 -12.38 7.51 -16.14
C GLU A 63 -11.46 8.73 -15.97
N ARG A 64 -11.26 9.50 -17.03
CA ARG A 64 -10.44 10.72 -16.97
C ARG A 64 -10.99 11.75 -15.98
N ALA A 65 -12.30 11.87 -15.85
CA ALA A 65 -12.92 12.84 -14.95
C ALA A 65 -12.95 12.41 -13.47
N MET A 66 -13.03 11.10 -13.18
CA MET A 66 -13.41 10.59 -11.85
C MET A 66 -12.71 9.28 -11.43
N GLY A 67 -11.64 8.87 -12.13
CA GLY A 67 -10.93 7.61 -11.91
C GLY A 67 -10.02 7.60 -10.68
N ALA A 68 -9.54 8.77 -10.24
CA ALA A 68 -8.68 8.89 -9.07
C ALA A 68 -9.51 9.00 -7.79
N TYR A 69 -8.93 8.57 -6.67
CA TYR A 69 -9.48 8.82 -5.33
C TYR A 69 -8.43 9.49 -4.45
N ASP A 70 -8.85 10.54 -3.77
CA ASP A 70 -8.05 11.26 -2.79
C ASP A 70 -8.15 10.54 -1.43
N ILE A 71 -7.21 9.63 -1.21
CA ILE A 71 -7.12 8.82 0.01
C ILE A 71 -5.73 9.02 0.59
N GLU A 72 -5.65 9.74 1.70
CA GLU A 72 -4.42 9.87 2.47
C GLU A 72 -4.04 8.51 3.05
N LEU A 73 -2.77 8.14 2.91
CA LEU A 73 -2.20 6.88 3.37
C LEU A 73 -1.05 7.18 4.34
N GLN A 74 -1.03 6.48 5.47
CA GLN A 74 0.02 6.61 6.47
C GLN A 74 0.49 5.23 6.95
N VAL A 75 1.80 5.09 7.07
CA VAL A 75 2.45 3.94 7.69
C VAL A 75 3.16 4.39 8.96
N LEU A 76 2.86 3.70 10.06
CA LEU A 76 3.46 3.90 11.37
C LEU A 76 4.32 2.68 11.72
N LEU A 77 5.44 2.93 12.39
CA LEU A 77 6.33 1.91 12.93
C LEU A 77 6.53 2.12 14.43
N GLN A 78 6.40 1.05 15.19
CA GLN A 78 6.76 1.01 16.60
C GLN A 78 7.69 -0.17 16.82
N THR A 79 8.91 0.09 17.28
CA THR A 79 9.85 -0.99 17.61
C THR A 79 9.49 -1.62 18.96
N ARG A 80 10.05 -2.80 19.24
CA ARG A 80 9.95 -3.42 20.58
C ARG A 80 10.41 -2.47 21.69
N ALA A 81 11.58 -1.84 21.53
CA ALA A 81 12.12 -0.93 22.54
C ALA A 81 11.27 0.34 22.72
N MET A 82 10.61 0.83 21.66
CA MET A 82 9.61 1.89 21.78
C MET A 82 8.43 1.42 22.63
N ALA A 83 7.87 0.24 22.35
CA ALA A 83 6.73 -0.29 23.08
C ALA A 83 7.06 -0.53 24.57
N GLU A 84 8.19 -1.16 24.87
CA GLU A 84 8.68 -1.41 26.24
C GLU A 84 8.96 -0.10 27.00
N GLY A 85 9.45 0.92 26.29
CA GLY A 85 9.68 2.26 26.83
C GLY A 85 8.43 3.15 26.87
N GLY A 86 7.24 2.63 26.57
CA GLY A 86 5.98 3.40 26.58
C GLY A 86 5.87 4.47 25.48
N LYS A 87 6.70 4.40 24.44
CA LYS A 87 6.69 5.33 23.29
C LYS A 87 5.69 4.86 22.23
N SER A 88 4.94 5.80 21.67
CA SER A 88 3.98 5.55 20.58
C SER A 88 4.69 5.24 19.25
N ALA A 89 3.97 4.60 18.32
CA ALA A 89 4.44 4.44 16.94
C ALA A 89 4.73 5.79 16.27
N GLU A 90 5.75 5.81 15.41
CA GLU A 90 6.16 6.99 14.64
C GLU A 90 5.79 6.84 13.15
N PRO A 91 5.36 7.92 12.47
CA PRO A 91 5.06 7.86 11.04
C PRO A 91 6.36 7.74 10.22
N ILE A 92 6.47 6.67 9.43
CA ILE A 92 7.64 6.43 8.56
C ILE A 92 7.35 6.70 7.08
N SER A 93 6.08 6.80 6.71
CA SER A 93 5.66 7.15 5.35
C SER A 93 4.28 7.82 5.37
N ARG A 94 4.12 8.81 4.49
CA ARG A 94 2.83 9.41 4.14
C ARG A 94 2.74 9.53 2.63
N SER A 95 1.67 9.02 2.06
CA SER A 95 1.42 9.04 0.61
C SER A 95 -0.07 9.27 0.36
N ASN A 96 -0.49 9.19 -0.90
CA ASN A 96 -1.89 9.29 -1.26
C ASN A 96 -2.21 8.36 -2.43
N PHE A 97 -3.36 7.68 -2.38
CA PHE A 97 -3.80 6.76 -3.43
C PHE A 97 -4.03 7.45 -4.79
N ARG A 98 -4.21 8.78 -4.82
CA ARG A 98 -4.29 9.57 -6.07
C ARG A 98 -3.06 9.46 -6.96
N HIS A 99 -1.93 9.00 -6.42
CA HIS A 99 -0.71 8.74 -7.17
C HIS A 99 -0.75 7.41 -7.95
N ALA A 100 -1.80 6.59 -7.77
CA ALA A 100 -1.95 5.33 -8.49
C ALA A 100 -1.95 5.54 -10.02
N TYR A 101 -1.02 4.87 -10.70
CA TYR A 101 -0.85 4.99 -12.14
C TYR A 101 -2.00 4.36 -12.94
N TRP A 102 -2.58 3.29 -12.41
CA TRP A 102 -3.78 2.64 -12.93
C TRP A 102 -4.91 2.81 -11.94
N SER A 103 -6.10 3.16 -12.41
CA SER A 103 -7.27 3.27 -11.54
C SER A 103 -7.87 1.91 -11.18
N ILE A 104 -8.74 1.92 -10.17
CA ILE A 104 -9.51 0.73 -9.77
C ILE A 104 -10.35 0.20 -10.95
N ALA A 105 -10.95 1.09 -11.76
CA ALA A 105 -11.76 0.67 -12.89
C ALA A 105 -10.91 0.04 -14.00
N GLN A 106 -9.73 0.59 -14.27
CA GLN A 106 -8.78 0.02 -15.23
C GLN A 106 -8.26 -1.35 -14.79
N MET A 107 -7.91 -1.50 -13.50
CA MET A 107 -7.50 -2.80 -12.94
C MET A 107 -8.59 -3.86 -13.15
N LEU A 108 -9.84 -3.52 -12.87
CA LEU A 108 -10.98 -4.42 -13.02
C LEU A 108 -11.25 -4.79 -14.49
N ALA A 109 -11.23 -3.79 -15.38
CA ALA A 109 -11.42 -3.98 -16.81
C ALA A 109 -10.32 -4.87 -17.39
N HIS A 110 -9.06 -4.64 -17.01
CA HIS A 110 -7.94 -5.46 -17.44
C HIS A 110 -8.02 -6.90 -16.91
N HIS A 111 -8.38 -7.08 -15.64
CA HIS A 111 -8.51 -8.41 -15.03
C HIS A 111 -9.54 -9.27 -15.78
N SER A 112 -10.65 -8.67 -16.21
CA SER A 112 -11.76 -9.39 -16.84
C SER A 112 -11.69 -9.47 -18.38
N VAL A 113 -10.72 -8.82 -19.02
CA VAL A 113 -10.66 -8.69 -20.50
C VAL A 113 -10.51 -10.04 -21.22
N ASN A 114 -9.90 -11.04 -20.57
CA ASN A 114 -9.69 -12.37 -21.13
C ASN A 114 -10.84 -13.36 -20.81
N GLY A 115 -11.92 -12.88 -20.20
CA GLY A 115 -13.02 -13.73 -19.72
C GLY A 115 -12.84 -14.29 -18.31
N CYS A 116 -11.83 -13.85 -17.55
CA CYS A 116 -11.71 -14.17 -16.13
C CYS A 116 -12.99 -13.78 -15.37
N MET A 117 -13.60 -14.76 -14.70
CA MET A 117 -14.85 -14.57 -13.97
C MET A 117 -14.56 -14.07 -12.56
N LEU A 118 -14.94 -12.83 -12.29
CA LEU A 118 -14.91 -12.25 -10.94
C LEU A 118 -16.12 -12.71 -10.13
N ARG A 119 -15.93 -12.87 -8.82
CA ARG A 119 -16.95 -13.30 -7.87
C ARG A 119 -17.05 -12.33 -6.70
N ALA A 120 -18.23 -12.31 -6.07
CA ALA A 120 -18.41 -11.58 -4.83
C ALA A 120 -17.43 -12.08 -3.76
N GLY A 121 -16.70 -11.16 -3.13
CA GLY A 121 -15.67 -11.48 -2.15
C GLY A 121 -14.25 -11.58 -2.71
N ASP A 122 -14.06 -11.52 -4.03
CA ASP A 122 -12.71 -11.40 -4.61
C ASP A 122 -12.04 -10.10 -4.13
N LEU A 123 -10.75 -10.18 -3.82
CA LEU A 123 -9.94 -9.06 -3.34
C LEU A 123 -8.82 -8.75 -4.34
N LEU A 124 -8.83 -7.54 -4.89
CA LEU A 124 -7.80 -7.06 -5.83
C LEU A 124 -6.89 -6.06 -5.11
N GLY A 125 -5.63 -6.45 -4.89
CA GLY A 125 -4.61 -5.57 -4.33
C GLY A 125 -4.15 -4.52 -5.35
N THR A 126 -3.98 -3.27 -4.91
CA THR A 126 -3.57 -2.13 -5.74
C THR A 126 -2.10 -2.15 -6.16
N GLY A 127 -1.32 -3.06 -5.58
CA GLY A 127 0.14 -2.94 -5.51
C GLY A 127 0.58 -1.90 -4.48
N THR A 128 1.89 -1.83 -4.23
CA THR A 128 2.50 -0.86 -3.31
C THR A 128 2.16 0.57 -3.74
N GLN A 129 1.66 1.39 -2.82
CA GLN A 129 1.25 2.77 -3.09
C GLN A 129 2.33 3.75 -2.66
N SER A 130 3.08 4.25 -3.64
CA SER A 130 4.18 5.18 -3.43
C SER A 130 3.89 6.52 -4.10
N GLY A 131 4.20 7.61 -3.41
CA GLY A 131 4.13 8.96 -3.97
C GLY A 131 5.37 9.31 -4.79
N PRO A 132 5.40 10.50 -5.42
CA PRO A 132 6.53 10.96 -6.22
C PRO A 132 7.82 11.20 -5.41
N GLU A 133 7.71 11.46 -4.11
CA GLU A 133 8.86 11.74 -3.26
C GLU A 133 9.32 10.52 -2.45
N GLN A 134 10.63 10.46 -2.16
CA GLN A 134 11.25 9.35 -1.42
C GLN A 134 10.54 9.02 -0.10
N HIS A 135 10.12 10.03 0.66
CA HIS A 135 9.48 9.86 1.97
C HIS A 135 8.04 9.32 1.88
N GLN A 136 7.49 9.24 0.66
CA GLN A 136 6.16 8.74 0.35
C GLN A 136 6.19 7.30 -0.15
N GLY A 137 7.34 6.61 -0.08
CA GLY A 137 7.48 5.22 -0.46
C GLY A 137 6.55 4.31 0.33
N GLY A 138 5.87 3.38 -0.35
CA GLY A 138 4.92 2.44 0.24
C GLY A 138 5.56 1.18 0.84
N ALA A 139 6.88 1.00 0.67
CA ALA A 139 7.65 -0.09 1.27
C ALA A 139 9.00 0.36 1.80
N LEU A 140 9.51 -0.31 2.84
CA LEU A 140 10.84 -0.03 3.41
C LEU A 140 11.97 -0.15 2.40
N ILE A 141 11.86 -1.08 1.43
CA ILE A 141 12.87 -1.22 0.36
C ILE A 141 13.00 0.06 -0.47
N GLU A 142 11.90 0.77 -0.69
CA GLU A 142 11.91 2.06 -1.38
C GLU A 142 12.44 3.14 -0.45
N LEU A 143 11.83 3.29 0.74
CA LEU A 143 12.18 4.31 1.75
C LEU A 143 13.67 4.30 2.10
N THR A 144 14.29 3.12 2.13
CA THR A 144 15.68 2.92 2.54
C THR A 144 16.65 2.70 1.39
N ARG A 145 16.20 2.79 0.13
CA ARG A 145 17.02 2.51 -1.07
C ARG A 145 17.69 1.14 -1.00
N GLY A 146 16.91 0.10 -0.76
CA GLY A 146 17.41 -1.26 -0.60
C GLY A 146 18.26 -1.44 0.66
N GLY A 147 17.99 -0.68 1.73
CA GLY A 147 18.73 -0.71 2.98
C GLY A 147 19.99 0.16 3.03
N GLN A 148 20.37 0.82 1.94
CA GLN A 148 21.54 1.72 1.88
C GLN A 148 21.37 2.97 2.76
N THR A 149 20.13 3.42 2.98
CA THR A 149 19.81 4.59 3.79
C THR A 149 18.72 4.24 4.82
N PRO A 150 19.09 3.60 5.95
CA PRO A 150 18.13 3.25 7.00
C PRO A 150 17.38 4.47 7.55
N ILE A 151 16.08 4.29 7.82
CA ILE A 151 15.24 5.29 8.50
C ILE A 151 15.75 5.48 9.93
N ALA A 152 15.88 6.72 10.38
CA ALA A 152 16.16 7.06 11.78
C ALA A 152 14.85 7.29 12.52
N LEU A 153 14.72 6.69 13.71
CA LEU A 153 13.55 6.83 14.59
C LEU A 153 13.87 7.77 15.75
N GLY A 154 12.84 8.40 16.33
CA GLY A 154 12.96 9.39 17.39
C GLY A 154 13.54 8.86 18.71
N ASN A 155 13.64 7.53 18.87
CA ASN A 155 14.31 6.88 19.99
C ASN A 155 15.80 6.54 19.73
N GLY A 156 16.36 6.94 18.59
CA GLY A 156 17.75 6.69 18.20
C GLY A 156 17.97 5.37 17.46
N GLU A 157 16.95 4.51 17.35
CA GLU A 157 17.03 3.31 16.53
C GLU A 157 17.03 3.63 15.03
N ARG A 158 17.50 2.67 14.23
CA ARG A 158 17.45 2.74 12.77
C ARG A 158 16.82 1.47 12.20
N ARG A 159 16.16 1.60 11.04
CA ARG A 159 15.57 0.46 10.32
C ARG A 159 15.85 0.52 8.83
N ALA A 160 16.47 -0.54 8.33
CA ALA A 160 16.60 -0.83 6.89
C ALA A 160 15.41 -1.68 6.43
N PHE A 161 15.16 -2.77 7.16
CA PHE A 161 13.99 -3.64 7.05
C PHE A 161 13.40 -3.85 8.45
N LEU A 162 12.32 -4.62 8.56
CA LEU A 162 11.68 -4.92 9.83
C LEU A 162 12.54 -5.88 10.65
N HIS A 163 12.53 -5.70 11.97
CA HIS A 163 13.10 -6.64 12.94
C HIS A 163 11.97 -7.32 13.74
N ASP A 164 12.30 -8.42 14.41
CA ASP A 164 11.38 -9.08 15.34
C ASP A 164 10.91 -8.11 16.44
N GLY A 165 9.61 -8.15 16.72
CA GLY A 165 8.93 -7.24 17.66
C GLY A 165 8.59 -5.87 17.08
N ASP A 166 8.96 -5.56 15.83
CA ASP A 166 8.48 -4.35 15.18
C ASP A 166 6.98 -4.49 14.84
N ARG A 167 6.21 -3.46 15.16
CA ARG A 167 4.80 -3.33 14.82
C ARG A 167 4.61 -2.31 13.72
N VAL A 168 3.96 -2.72 12.64
CA VAL A 168 3.58 -1.84 11.53
C VAL A 168 2.08 -1.61 11.56
N THR A 169 1.67 -0.35 11.45
CA THR A 169 0.26 0.04 11.37
C THR A 169 0.01 0.87 10.13
N LEU A 170 -0.94 0.45 9.30
CA LEU A 170 -1.42 1.21 8.14
C LEU A 170 -2.72 1.91 8.49
N ARG A 171 -2.83 3.18 8.08
CA ARG A 171 -4.04 4.00 8.19
C ARG A 171 -4.36 4.64 6.85
N GLY A 172 -5.65 4.74 6.56
CA GLY A 172 -6.17 5.41 5.37
C GLY A 172 -7.36 6.29 5.72
N TRP A 173 -7.46 7.47 5.10
CA TRP A 173 -8.64 8.31 5.24
C TRP A 173 -8.82 9.27 4.06
N CYS A 174 -10.05 9.71 3.85
CA CYS A 174 -10.39 10.79 2.93
C CYS A 174 -10.78 12.03 3.73
N GLU A 175 -10.30 13.20 3.32
CA GLU A 175 -10.59 14.47 3.97
C GLU A 175 -10.66 15.59 2.93
N ARG A 176 -11.73 16.38 2.96
CA ARG A 176 -11.97 17.49 2.05
C ARG A 176 -12.85 18.53 2.73
N PRO A 177 -12.57 19.84 2.60
CA PRO A 177 -13.44 20.88 3.13
C PRO A 177 -14.90 20.70 2.69
N GLY A 178 -15.84 20.85 3.63
CA GLY A 178 -17.28 20.67 3.38
C GLY A 178 -17.78 19.22 3.46
N PHE A 179 -16.90 18.22 3.61
CA PHE A 179 -17.27 16.81 3.77
C PHE A 179 -16.82 16.27 5.12
N ARG A 180 -17.52 15.25 5.62
CA ARG A 180 -17.07 14.50 6.81
C ARG A 180 -15.85 13.64 6.41
N ARG A 181 -14.84 13.60 7.29
CA ARG A 181 -13.71 12.69 7.12
C ARG A 181 -14.20 11.24 7.13
N ILE A 182 -13.71 10.44 6.19
CA ILE A 182 -14.01 9.00 6.09
C ILE A 182 -12.73 8.22 6.35
N GLY A 183 -12.69 7.48 7.46
CA GLY A 183 -11.54 6.65 7.82
C GLY A 183 -11.76 5.19 7.45
N PHE A 184 -10.66 4.48 7.16
CA PHE A 184 -10.64 3.04 6.90
C PHE A 184 -10.36 2.21 8.16
N GLY A 185 -10.31 2.85 9.33
CA GLY A 185 -9.77 2.26 10.56
C GLY A 185 -8.25 2.11 10.47
N GLU A 186 -7.73 1.07 11.12
CA GLU A 186 -6.32 0.70 11.04
C GLU A 186 -6.16 -0.81 10.84
N VAL A 187 -5.01 -1.19 10.27
CA VAL A 187 -4.55 -2.58 10.23
C VAL A 187 -3.14 -2.63 10.79
N SER A 188 -2.95 -3.40 11.85
CA SER A 188 -1.68 -3.50 12.58
C SER A 188 -1.27 -4.95 12.75
N ALA A 189 0.02 -5.24 12.60
CA ALA A 189 0.59 -6.52 13.00
C ALA A 189 1.98 -6.34 13.59
N CYS A 190 2.36 -7.25 14.48
CA CYS A 190 3.69 -7.37 15.05
C CYS A 190 4.45 -8.46 14.31
N ILE A 191 5.73 -8.23 14.01
CA ILE A 191 6.61 -9.27 13.50
C ILE A 191 7.02 -10.16 14.66
N GLU A 192 6.68 -11.44 14.56
CA GLU A 192 7.15 -12.45 15.50
C GLU A 192 8.45 -13.07 14.98
N PRO A 193 9.32 -13.59 15.88
CA PRO A 193 10.49 -14.36 15.46
C PRO A 193 10.12 -15.51 14.53
N ALA A 194 11.02 -15.81 13.60
CA ALA A 194 10.90 -17.01 12.79
C ALA A 194 10.91 -18.25 13.69
N VAL A 195 10.19 -19.30 13.28
CA VAL A 195 10.32 -20.61 13.93
C VAL A 195 11.70 -21.19 13.64
N ASP A 196 12.32 -21.81 14.64
CA ASP A 196 13.56 -22.55 14.45
C ASP A 196 13.34 -23.68 13.44
N ALA A 197 14.27 -23.85 12.51
CA ALA A 197 14.28 -25.02 11.64
C ALA A 197 14.92 -26.17 12.43
N ASP A 198 14.08 -27.03 12.99
CA ASP A 198 14.52 -28.34 13.52
C ASP A 198 15.18 -29.20 12.42
#